data_AF-A0A952HC43-F1
#
_entry.id   AF-A0A952HC43-F1
#
_cell.length_a   1.000
_cell.length_b   1.000
_cell.length_c   1.000
_cell.angle_alpha   90.00
_cell.angle_beta   90.00
_cell.angle_gamma   90.00
#
_symmetry.space_group_name_H-M   'P 1'
#
loop_
_entity.id
_entity.type
_entity.pdbx_description
1 polymer ?
#
loop_
_entity_poly.entity_id
_entity_poly.type
_entity_poly.pdbx_seq_one_letter_code
_entity_poly.pdbx_strand_id
1 'polypeptide(L)'
;MTTQPLRLGPLARRRLARLAQRDAATVHDTETAHGETTTPTVATLQARADAFARREEQRFFRGMRRELAEHRVLTAGLRADLDAYEERLERLPAPDRLRIAEGQGTAFEELRRLERRIRRAHRRSDELSALVTIRFTAAQLRAARMFDRTDEKTAVYWGALRQATSGRVAAQPPTLRRSDWLTSRGGAIDALNPIAVHPIAGPDATTRRTDAPA
;
A
#
# COMPACT_ATOMS: atom_id res chain seq x y z
N MET A 1 -10.54 -22.41 -1.86
CA MET A 1 -10.47 -22.04 -3.29
C MET A 1 -9.07 -22.33 -3.79
N THR A 2 -8.89 -23.43 -4.51
CA THR A 2 -7.61 -23.81 -5.11
C THR A 2 -7.34 -22.95 -6.34
N THR A 3 -6.39 -22.02 -6.23
CA THR A 3 -5.85 -21.29 -7.38
C THR A 3 -5.17 -22.30 -8.29
N GLN A 4 -5.87 -22.73 -9.35
CA GLN A 4 -5.25 -23.54 -10.40
C GLN A 4 -4.01 -22.79 -10.91
N PRO A 5 -2.82 -23.43 -10.94
CA PRO A 5 -1.64 -22.80 -11.50
C PRO A 5 -1.93 -22.47 -12.96
N LEU A 6 -1.67 -21.22 -13.36
CA LEU A 6 -1.89 -20.70 -14.70
C LEU A 6 -0.86 -21.31 -15.66
N ARG A 7 -1.05 -22.58 -16.01
CA ARG A 7 -0.08 -23.40 -16.75
C ARG A 7 0.48 -22.65 -17.95
N LEU A 8 1.77 -22.34 -17.91
CA LEU A 8 2.50 -21.82 -19.06
C LEU A 8 2.36 -22.79 -20.24
N GLY A 9 1.83 -22.29 -21.36
CA GLY A 9 1.66 -23.06 -22.59
C GLY A 9 2.99 -23.54 -23.20
N PRO A 10 2.96 -24.57 -24.05
CA PRO A 10 4.15 -25.22 -24.58
C PRO A 10 5.06 -24.27 -25.37
N LEU A 11 4.48 -23.31 -26.11
CA LEU A 11 5.24 -22.31 -26.86
C LEU A 11 6.03 -21.37 -25.95
N ALA A 12 5.44 -20.92 -24.84
CA ALA A 12 6.11 -20.08 -23.86
C ALA A 12 7.27 -20.82 -23.19
N ARG A 13 7.06 -22.09 -22.82
CA ARG A 13 8.11 -22.96 -22.27
C ARG A 13 9.27 -23.15 -23.25
N ARG A 14 8.98 -23.45 -24.52
CA ARG A 14 10.01 -23.57 -25.57
C ARG A 14 10.80 -22.28 -25.75
N ARG A 15 10.14 -21.11 -25.74
CA ARG A 15 10.81 -19.82 -25.84
C ARG A 15 11.74 -19.56 -24.64
N LEU A 16 11.26 -19.81 -23.42
CA LEU A 16 12.06 -19.66 -22.21
C LEU A 16 13.25 -20.62 -22.18
N ALA A 17 13.09 -21.85 -22.65
CA ALA A 17 14.19 -22.81 -22.76
C ALA A 17 15.27 -22.34 -23.76
N ARG A 18 14.87 -21.77 -24.91
CA ARG A 18 15.84 -21.18 -25.85
C ARG A 18 16.58 -19.98 -25.27
N LEU A 19 15.89 -19.13 -24.51
CA LEU A 19 16.53 -18.01 -23.80
C LEU A 19 17.52 -18.54 -22.75
N ALA A 20 17.13 -19.56 -22.00
CA ALA A 20 18.00 -20.21 -21.02
C ALA A 20 19.25 -20.83 -21.66
N GLN A 21 19.13 -21.44 -22.84
CA GLN A 21 20.30 -21.96 -23.58
C GLN A 21 21.24 -20.84 -24.03
N ARG A 22 20.69 -19.70 -24.49
CA ARG A 22 21.49 -18.52 -24.86
C ARG A 22 22.22 -17.94 -23.65
N ASP A 23 21.51 -17.78 -22.54
CA ASP A 23 22.08 -17.26 -21.31
C ASP A 23 23.09 -18.25 -20.71
N ALA A 24 22.87 -19.56 -20.84
CA ALA A 24 23.82 -20.59 -20.38
C ALA A 24 25.20 -20.45 -21.03
N ALA A 25 25.27 -20.11 -22.32
CA ALA A 25 26.53 -19.86 -23.01
C ALA A 25 27.34 -18.73 -22.34
N THR A 26 26.67 -17.69 -21.83
CA THR A 26 27.32 -16.58 -21.12
C THR A 26 27.66 -16.90 -19.65
N VAL A 27 26.93 -17.83 -19.04
CA VAL A 27 27.16 -18.28 -17.65
C VAL A 27 28.36 -19.22 -17.55
N HIS A 28 28.69 -19.95 -18.63
CA HIS A 28 29.87 -20.83 -18.64
C HIS A 28 31.20 -20.07 -18.50
N ASP A 29 31.26 -18.82 -18.95
CA ASP A 29 32.47 -17.99 -18.94
C ASP A 29 32.69 -17.23 -17.62
N THR A 30 31.72 -17.27 -16.70
CA THR A 30 31.75 -16.53 -15.43
C THR A 30 31.93 -17.49 -14.24
N GLU A 31 33.16 -17.95 -14.01
CA GLU A 31 33.52 -18.70 -12.80
C GLU A 31 33.45 -17.82 -11.53
N THR A 32 32.37 -18.02 -10.76
CA THR A 32 32.17 -17.78 -9.32
C THR A 32 32.74 -16.52 -8.65
N ALA A 33 31.86 -15.59 -8.30
CA ALA A 33 32.02 -14.76 -7.10
C ALA A 33 30.65 -14.30 -6.55
N HIS A 34 30.02 -15.09 -5.69
CA HIS A 34 29.18 -14.71 -4.53
C HIS A 34 28.12 -13.58 -4.64
N GLY A 35 27.75 -13.10 -5.82
CA GLY A 35 26.61 -12.22 -6.05
C GLY A 35 25.43 -13.03 -6.60
N GLU A 36 24.21 -12.74 -6.12
CA GLU A 36 22.97 -13.27 -6.69
C GLU A 36 23.04 -13.18 -8.22
N THR A 37 23.24 -14.31 -8.89
CA THR A 37 23.39 -14.35 -10.34
C THR A 37 22.01 -14.16 -10.97
N THR A 38 21.56 -12.92 -11.06
CA THR A 38 20.35 -12.57 -11.79
C THR A 38 20.68 -12.51 -13.28
N THR A 39 20.17 -13.48 -14.04
CA THR A 39 20.35 -13.48 -15.50
C THR A 39 19.58 -12.32 -16.15
N PRO A 40 19.97 -11.85 -17.35
CA PRO A 40 19.25 -10.79 -18.05
C PRO A 40 17.77 -11.15 -18.25
N THR A 41 17.46 -12.43 -18.50
CA THR A 41 16.07 -12.89 -18.61
C THR A 41 15.30 -12.70 -17.30
N VAL A 42 15.86 -13.06 -16.14
CA VAL A 42 15.20 -12.84 -14.83
C VAL A 42 15.04 -11.34 -14.56
N ALA A 43 16.06 -10.52 -14.83
CA ALA A 43 15.99 -9.08 -14.67
C ALA A 43 14.87 -8.45 -15.52
N THR A 44 14.70 -8.89 -16.78
CA THR A 44 13.61 -8.41 -17.64
C THR A 44 12.23 -8.83 -17.15
N LEU A 45 12.12 -10.03 -16.59
CA LEU A 45 10.88 -10.53 -15.99
C LEU A 45 10.50 -9.71 -14.75
N GLN A 46 11.46 -9.44 -13.86
CA GLN A 46 11.31 -8.56 -12.70
C GLN A 46 10.86 -7.15 -13.14
N ALA A 47 11.59 -6.51 -14.04
CA ALA A 47 11.27 -5.16 -14.53
C ALA A 47 9.86 -5.07 -15.15
N ARG A 48 9.42 -6.13 -15.84
CA ARG A 48 8.07 -6.20 -16.41
C ARG A 48 7.00 -6.30 -15.31
N ALA A 49 7.23 -7.12 -14.29
CA ALA A 49 6.32 -7.25 -13.16
C ALA A 49 6.22 -5.93 -12.38
N ASP A 50 7.35 -5.28 -12.11
CA ASP A 50 7.39 -3.97 -11.45
C ASP A 50 6.67 -2.89 -12.26
N ALA A 51 6.94 -2.79 -13.56
CA ALA A 51 6.25 -1.83 -14.43
C ALA A 51 4.74 -2.06 -14.46
N PHE A 52 4.29 -3.32 -14.37
CA PHE A 52 2.86 -3.64 -14.27
C PHE A 52 2.29 -3.20 -12.92
N ALA A 53 2.96 -3.51 -11.82
CA ALA A 53 2.54 -3.12 -10.48
C ALA A 53 2.45 -1.59 -10.35
N ARG A 54 3.47 -0.86 -10.83
CA ARG A 54 3.45 0.61 -10.87
C ARG A 54 2.30 1.18 -11.70
N ARG A 55 1.98 0.57 -12.85
CA ARG A 55 0.83 1.00 -13.66
C ARG A 55 -0.48 0.77 -12.94
N GLU A 56 -0.66 -0.37 -12.27
CA GLU A 56 -1.88 -0.64 -11.49
C GLU A 56 -2.00 0.31 -10.29
N GLU A 57 -0.91 0.59 -9.58
CA GLU A 57 -0.84 1.58 -8.51
C GLU A 57 -1.27 2.96 -9.02
N GLN A 58 -0.65 3.46 -10.10
CA GLN A 58 -0.98 4.74 -10.69
C GLN A 58 -2.43 4.80 -11.19
N ARG A 59 -2.92 3.71 -11.80
CA ARG A 59 -4.30 3.62 -12.29
C ARG A 59 -5.29 3.69 -11.14
N PHE A 60 -5.02 3.00 -10.04
CA PHE A 60 -5.82 3.08 -8.82
C PHE A 60 -5.86 4.53 -8.31
N PHE A 61 -4.70 5.14 -8.05
CA PHE A 61 -4.67 6.50 -7.49
C PHE A 61 -5.32 7.51 -8.42
N ARG A 62 -5.08 7.44 -9.74
CA ARG A 62 -5.73 8.30 -10.73
C ARG A 62 -7.25 8.14 -10.75
N GLY A 63 -7.74 6.90 -10.66
CA GLY A 63 -9.17 6.61 -10.65
C GLY A 63 -9.88 6.96 -9.34
N MET A 64 -9.13 7.10 -8.24
CA MET A 64 -9.65 7.33 -6.89
C MET A 64 -9.37 8.75 -6.35
N ARG A 65 -8.74 9.64 -7.13
CA ARG A 65 -8.27 10.95 -6.62
C ARG A 65 -9.38 11.76 -5.97
N ARG A 66 -10.58 11.74 -6.57
CA ARG A 66 -11.72 12.53 -6.10
C ARG A 66 -12.22 12.01 -4.76
N GLU A 67 -12.45 10.71 -4.67
CA GLU A 67 -12.95 10.02 -3.47
C GLU A 67 -11.95 10.13 -2.32
N LEU A 68 -10.66 10.04 -2.61
CA LEU A 68 -9.60 10.22 -1.62
C LEU A 68 -9.52 11.66 -1.11
N ALA A 69 -9.66 12.64 -1.99
CA ALA A 69 -9.73 14.05 -1.60
C ALA A 69 -10.99 14.33 -0.77
N GLU A 70 -12.14 13.80 -1.19
CA GLU A 70 -13.41 13.90 -0.46
C GLU A 70 -13.29 13.28 0.94
N HIS A 71 -12.74 12.07 1.04
CA HIS A 71 -12.51 11.41 2.32
C HIS A 71 -11.63 12.25 3.24
N ARG A 72 -10.51 12.79 2.74
CA ARG A 72 -9.60 13.65 3.53
C ARG A 72 -10.31 14.90 4.05
N VAL A 73 -11.07 15.59 3.19
CA VAL A 73 -11.82 16.79 3.59
C VAL A 73 -12.90 16.43 4.61
N LEU A 74 -13.61 15.31 4.42
CA LEU A 74 -14.63 14.85 5.36
C LEU A 74 -14.04 14.47 6.72
N THR A 75 -12.91 13.76 6.77
CA THR A 75 -12.25 13.42 8.03
C THR A 75 -11.77 14.68 8.76
N ALA A 76 -11.22 15.67 8.04
CA ALA A 76 -10.82 16.94 8.63
C ALA A 76 -12.02 17.74 9.16
N GLY A 77 -13.10 17.83 8.37
CA GLY A 77 -14.34 18.48 8.78
C GLY A 77 -15.01 17.79 9.96
N LEU A 78 -14.96 16.46 10.02
CA LEU A 78 -15.53 15.68 11.13
C LEU A 78 -14.80 15.97 12.45
N ARG A 79 -13.48 16.14 12.43
CA ARG A 79 -12.71 16.57 13.63
C ARG A 79 -13.17 17.95 14.08
N ALA A 80 -13.20 18.92 13.17
CA ALA A 80 -13.66 20.28 13.49
C ALA A 80 -15.12 20.31 14.01
N ASP A 81 -15.99 19.46 13.47
CA ASP A 81 -17.38 19.34 13.92
C ASP A 81 -17.49 18.73 15.33
N LEU A 82 -16.65 17.75 15.65
CA LEU A 82 -16.57 17.16 17.00
C LEU A 82 -16.04 18.18 18.00
N ASP A 83 -14.94 18.87 17.67
CA ASP A 83 -14.36 19.92 18.52
C ASP A 83 -15.40 21.02 18.79
N ALA A 84 -16.13 21.47 17.76
CA ALA A 84 -17.17 22.48 17.89
C ALA A 84 -18.40 22.00 18.68
N TYR A 85 -18.67 20.68 18.69
CA TYR A 85 -19.72 20.08 19.49
C TYR A 85 -19.34 20.03 20.97
N GLU A 86 -18.11 19.59 21.27
CA GLU A 86 -17.53 19.56 22.61
C GLU A 86 -17.43 20.98 23.21
N GLU A 87 -16.86 21.93 22.47
CA GLU A 87 -16.72 23.33 22.88
C GLU A 87 -18.08 23.98 23.20
N ARG A 88 -19.12 23.67 22.42
CA ARG A 88 -20.49 24.14 22.68
C ARG A 88 -21.07 23.53 23.95
N LEU A 89 -20.87 22.24 24.18
CA LEU A 89 -21.31 21.57 25.40
C LEU A 89 -20.63 22.16 26.65
N GLU A 90 -19.33 22.46 26.56
CA GLU A 90 -18.57 23.05 27.66
C GLU A 90 -19.03 24.46 28.01
N ARG A 91 -19.28 25.31 27.00
CA ARG A 91 -19.69 26.71 27.18
C ARG A 91 -21.17 26.88 27.56
N LEU A 92 -21.91 25.79 27.69
CA LEU A 92 -23.36 25.84 27.82
C LEU A 92 -23.79 26.30 29.22
N PRO A 93 -24.51 27.43 29.35
CA PRO A 93 -24.91 27.97 30.64
C PRO A 93 -25.96 27.05 31.31
N ALA A 94 -25.94 26.99 32.64
CA ALA A 94 -26.82 26.12 33.43
C ALA A 94 -28.33 26.16 33.04
N PRO A 95 -28.98 27.31 32.78
CA PRO A 95 -30.39 27.34 32.38
C PRO A 95 -30.65 26.69 31.00
N ASP A 96 -29.68 26.75 30.08
CA ASP A 96 -29.83 26.15 28.75
C ASP A 96 -29.63 24.64 28.78
N ARG A 97 -28.92 24.10 29.78
CA ARG A 97 -28.78 22.64 29.98
C ARG A 97 -30.13 21.98 30.30
N LEU A 98 -30.96 22.66 31.12
CA LEU A 98 -32.32 22.19 31.43
C LEU A 98 -33.22 22.22 30.19
N ARG A 99 -33.17 23.31 29.41
CA ARG A 99 -33.94 23.43 28.16
C ARG A 99 -33.52 22.38 27.12
N ILE A 100 -32.23 22.05 27.03
CA ILE A 100 -31.74 20.96 26.17
C ILE A 100 -32.29 19.61 26.61
N ALA A 101 -32.35 19.32 27.91
CA ALA A 101 -32.94 18.08 28.42
C ALA A 101 -34.43 17.94 28.05
N GLU A 102 -35.13 19.06 27.95
CA GLU A 102 -36.52 19.15 27.50
C GLU A 102 -36.65 19.19 25.96
N GLY A 103 -35.54 19.18 25.23
CA GLY A 103 -35.52 19.23 23.77
C GLY A 103 -35.89 20.58 23.16
N GLN A 104 -35.64 21.67 23.89
CA GLN A 104 -36.04 23.04 23.53
C GLN A 104 -34.84 24.00 23.48
N GLY A 105 -35.02 25.12 22.77
CA GLY A 105 -34.06 26.22 22.71
C GLY A 105 -33.12 26.21 21.50
N THR A 106 -32.48 27.35 21.25
CA THR A 106 -31.59 27.56 20.09
C THR A 106 -30.33 26.70 20.19
N ALA A 107 -29.75 26.59 21.39
CA ALA A 107 -28.58 25.76 21.65
C ALA A 107 -28.86 24.27 21.37
N PHE A 108 -30.05 23.76 21.71
CA PHE A 108 -30.48 22.40 21.38
C PHE A 108 -30.54 22.17 19.86
N GLU A 109 -31.19 23.08 19.12
CA GLU A 109 -31.31 22.96 17.66
C GLU A 109 -29.94 23.06 16.96
N GLU A 110 -29.01 23.89 17.46
CA GLU A 110 -27.64 23.95 16.95
C GLU A 110 -26.88 22.65 17.19
N LEU A 111 -26.92 22.09 18.40
CA LEU A 111 -26.31 20.79 18.72
C LEU A 111 -26.89 19.68 17.86
N ARG A 112 -28.21 19.67 17.65
CA ARG A 112 -28.89 18.69 16.79
C ARG A 112 -28.49 18.83 15.33
N ARG A 113 -28.27 20.05 14.84
CA ARG A 113 -27.76 20.30 13.48
C ARG A 113 -26.32 19.79 13.33
N LEU A 114 -25.46 20.05 14.32
CA LEU A 114 -24.08 19.52 14.36
C LEU A 114 -24.08 17.99 14.37
N GLU A 115 -24.86 17.38 15.26
CA GLU A 115 -24.96 15.93 15.38
C GLU A 115 -25.46 15.27 14.08
N ARG A 116 -26.44 15.87 13.40
CA ARG A 116 -26.90 15.41 12.07
C ARG A 116 -25.79 15.56 11.01
N ARG A 117 -24.98 16.62 11.06
CA ARG A 117 -23.86 16.84 10.15
C ARG A 117 -22.76 15.80 10.38
N ILE A 118 -22.36 15.57 11.63
CA ILE A 118 -21.41 14.54 12.06
C ILE A 118 -21.88 13.16 11.59
N ARG A 119 -23.13 12.78 11.85
CA ARG A 119 -23.69 11.49 11.42
C ARG A 119 -23.75 11.30 9.90
N ARG A 120 -23.94 12.38 9.14
CA ARG A 120 -23.90 12.32 7.67
C ARG A 120 -22.46 12.20 7.16
N ALA A 121 -21.54 12.98 7.73
CA ALA A 121 -20.12 12.95 7.39
C ALA A 121 -19.49 11.59 7.70
N HIS A 122 -19.79 11.01 8.88
CA HIS A 122 -19.29 9.69 9.28
C HIS A 122 -19.73 8.59 8.31
N ARG A 123 -21.04 8.52 8.02
CA ARG A 123 -21.59 7.54 7.06
C ARG A 123 -20.92 7.66 5.69
N ARG A 124 -20.76 8.90 5.20
CA ARG A 124 -20.10 9.13 3.91
C ARG A 124 -18.61 8.75 3.95
N SER A 125 -17.91 9.04 5.06
CA SER A 125 -16.53 8.64 5.26
C SER A 125 -16.37 7.12 5.24
N ASP A 126 -17.27 6.39 5.89
CA ASP A 126 -17.27 4.92 5.92
C ASP A 126 -17.50 4.33 4.53
N GLU A 127 -18.47 4.86 3.79
CA GLU A 127 -18.73 4.47 2.39
C GLU A 127 -17.50 4.67 1.51
N LEU A 128 -16.85 5.83 1.61
CA LEU A 128 -15.64 6.14 0.85
C LEU A 128 -14.48 5.22 1.25
N SER A 129 -14.29 5.00 2.55
CA SER A 129 -13.24 4.12 3.08
C SER A 129 -13.41 2.68 2.58
N ALA A 130 -14.63 2.16 2.61
CA ALA A 130 -14.95 0.83 2.09
C ALA A 130 -14.69 0.74 0.59
N LEU A 131 -15.15 1.72 -0.19
CA LEU A 131 -14.95 1.76 -1.64
C LEU A 131 -13.47 1.82 -2.01
N VAL A 132 -12.70 2.70 -1.35
CA VAL A 132 -11.25 2.83 -1.52
C VAL A 132 -10.55 1.51 -1.22
N THR A 133 -10.89 0.87 -0.10
CA THR A 133 -10.31 -0.41 0.32
C THR A 133 -10.60 -1.51 -0.71
N ILE A 134 -11.85 -1.67 -1.14
CA ILE A 134 -12.23 -2.68 -2.14
C ILE A 134 -11.46 -2.49 -3.44
N ARG A 135 -11.36 -1.24 -3.94
CA ARG A 135 -10.68 -0.93 -5.20
C ARG A 135 -9.18 -1.12 -5.09
N PHE A 136 -8.60 -0.78 -3.95
CA PHE A 136 -7.18 -0.96 -3.67
C PHE A 136 -6.82 -2.44 -3.62
N THR A 137 -7.56 -3.24 -2.84
CA THR A 137 -7.38 -4.69 -2.75
C THR A 137 -7.51 -5.36 -4.12
N ALA A 138 -8.48 -4.92 -4.94
CA ALA A 138 -8.61 -5.43 -6.31
C ALA A 138 -7.39 -5.09 -7.19
N ALA A 139 -6.81 -3.90 -7.05
CA ALA A 139 -5.60 -3.51 -7.77
C ALA A 139 -4.37 -4.31 -7.28
N GLN A 140 -4.20 -4.45 -5.97
CA GLN A 140 -3.16 -5.28 -5.37
C GLN A 140 -3.25 -6.73 -5.85
N LEU A 141 -4.46 -7.33 -5.87
CA LEU A 141 -4.66 -8.70 -6.36
C LEU A 141 -4.29 -8.85 -7.84
N ARG A 142 -4.59 -7.86 -8.69
CA ARG A 142 -4.18 -7.89 -10.11
C ARG A 142 -2.67 -7.85 -10.26
N ALA A 143 -1.99 -7.01 -9.48
CA ALA A 143 -0.54 -6.91 -9.47
C ALA A 143 0.13 -8.18 -8.88
N ALA A 144 -0.39 -8.72 -7.78
CA ALA A 144 0.09 -9.95 -7.17
C ALA A 144 0.00 -11.13 -8.14
N ARG A 145 -1.12 -11.28 -8.85
CA ARG A 145 -1.27 -12.31 -9.91
C ARG A 145 -0.25 -12.16 -11.05
N MET A 146 0.20 -10.94 -11.34
CA MET A 146 1.26 -10.72 -12.33
C MET A 146 2.61 -11.21 -11.81
N PHE A 147 2.93 -10.98 -10.53
CA PHE A 147 4.11 -11.55 -9.89
C PHE A 147 4.04 -13.08 -9.87
N ASP A 148 2.92 -13.68 -9.49
CA ASP A 148 2.79 -15.15 -9.46
C ASP A 148 3.00 -15.78 -10.86
N ARG A 149 2.48 -15.14 -11.92
CA ARG A 149 2.76 -15.56 -13.32
C ARG A 149 4.22 -15.39 -13.73
N THR A 150 4.91 -14.42 -13.13
CA THR A 150 6.31 -14.13 -13.42
C THR A 150 7.22 -15.08 -12.64
N ASP A 151 6.85 -15.44 -11.41
CA ASP A 151 7.47 -16.51 -10.62
C ASP A 151 7.43 -17.84 -11.39
N GLU A 152 6.28 -18.20 -11.98
CA GLU A 152 6.17 -19.43 -12.79
C GLU A 152 7.10 -19.39 -14.02
N LYS A 153 7.20 -18.25 -14.72
CA LYS A 153 8.12 -18.10 -15.86
C LYS A 153 9.56 -18.21 -15.42
N THR A 154 9.90 -17.61 -14.29
CA THR A 154 11.23 -17.65 -13.69
C THR A 154 11.59 -19.08 -13.34
N ALA A 155 10.70 -19.84 -12.70
CA ALA A 155 10.92 -21.25 -12.38
C ALA A 155 11.16 -22.12 -13.64
N VAL A 156 10.35 -21.96 -14.69
CA VAL A 156 10.52 -22.70 -15.95
C VAL A 156 11.85 -22.33 -16.63
N TYR A 157 12.14 -21.04 -16.71
CA TYR A 157 13.41 -20.55 -17.27
C TYR A 157 14.61 -21.10 -16.49
N TRP A 158 14.55 -21.04 -15.16
CA TRP A 158 15.64 -21.46 -14.27
C TRP A 158 15.88 -22.96 -14.35
N GLY A 159 14.82 -23.77 -14.43
CA GLY A 159 14.94 -25.21 -14.65
C GLY A 159 15.65 -25.54 -15.97
N ALA A 160 15.31 -24.82 -17.05
CA ALA A 160 15.98 -24.99 -18.34
C ALA A 160 17.44 -24.50 -18.31
N LEU A 161 17.72 -23.40 -17.59
CA LEU A 161 19.07 -22.87 -17.42
C LEU A 161 19.95 -23.85 -16.66
N ARG A 162 19.41 -24.44 -15.59
CA ARG A 162 20.09 -25.47 -14.80
C ARG A 162 20.40 -26.71 -15.63
N GLN A 163 19.47 -27.14 -16.49
CA GLN A 163 19.72 -28.25 -17.42
C GLN A 163 20.82 -27.91 -18.43
N ALA A 164 20.75 -26.71 -19.04
CA ALA A 164 21.72 -26.26 -20.03
C ALA A 164 23.14 -26.06 -19.46
N THR A 165 23.25 -25.67 -18.19
CA THR A 165 24.53 -25.44 -17.49
C THR A 165 25.01 -26.67 -16.71
N SER A 166 24.38 -27.84 -16.88
CA SER A 166 24.68 -29.07 -16.13
C SER A 166 24.67 -28.89 -14.60
N GLY A 167 23.81 -28.02 -14.09
CA GLY A 167 23.63 -27.82 -12.64
C GLY A 167 24.60 -26.84 -11.98
N ARG A 168 25.42 -26.10 -12.74
CA ARG A 168 26.37 -25.10 -12.19
C ARG A 168 25.69 -23.87 -11.57
N VAL A 169 24.41 -23.66 -11.86
CA VAL A 169 23.60 -22.58 -11.29
C VAL A 169 22.83 -23.09 -10.05
N ALA A 170 22.53 -22.19 -9.11
CA ALA A 170 21.80 -22.50 -7.88
C ALA A 170 20.54 -23.34 -8.11
N ALA A 171 20.23 -24.23 -7.15
CA ALA A 171 19.11 -25.17 -7.26
C ALA A 171 17.73 -24.48 -7.33
N GLN A 172 17.58 -23.35 -6.64
CA GLN A 172 16.35 -22.57 -6.61
C GLN A 172 16.51 -21.28 -7.43
N PRO A 173 15.44 -20.83 -8.12
CA PRO A 173 15.44 -19.52 -8.77
C PRO A 173 15.58 -18.39 -7.74
N PRO A 174 16.15 -17.24 -8.14
CA PRO A 174 16.11 -16.04 -7.31
C PRO A 174 14.66 -15.63 -7.04
N THR A 175 14.40 -15.17 -5.82
CA THR A 175 13.07 -14.66 -5.44
C THR A 175 12.83 -13.30 -6.07
N LEU A 176 11.71 -13.14 -6.75
CA LEU A 176 11.34 -11.83 -7.31
C LEU A 176 11.02 -10.87 -6.17
N ARG A 177 11.63 -9.68 -6.22
CA ARG A 177 11.35 -8.62 -5.25
C ARG A 177 9.97 -8.05 -5.53
N ARG A 178 9.01 -8.30 -4.64
CA ARG A 178 7.66 -7.72 -4.78
C ARG A 178 7.69 -6.24 -4.41
N SER A 179 6.88 -5.44 -5.11
CA SER A 179 6.78 -4.00 -4.84
C SER A 179 6.22 -3.75 -3.42
N ASP A 180 6.75 -2.74 -2.72
CA ASP A 180 6.42 -2.47 -1.31
C ASP A 180 4.92 -2.23 -1.04
N TRP A 181 4.21 -1.63 -2.00
CA TRP A 181 2.76 -1.39 -1.87
C TRP A 181 1.91 -2.67 -1.93
N LEU A 182 2.50 -3.81 -2.32
CA LEU A 182 1.87 -5.13 -2.29
C LEU A 182 2.11 -5.86 -0.96
N THR A 183 3.14 -5.47 -0.21
CA THR A 183 3.51 -6.07 1.08
C THR A 183 3.09 -5.21 2.26
N SER A 184 2.75 -3.93 2.02
CA SER A 184 2.15 -3.06 3.02
C SER A 184 0.88 -3.70 3.60
N ARG A 185 0.91 -3.94 4.92
CA ARG A 185 -0.27 -4.31 5.73
C ARG A 185 -1.25 -3.15 5.91
N GLY A 186 -0.81 -1.92 5.61
CA GLY A 186 -1.64 -0.72 5.67
C GLY A 186 -2.53 -0.59 4.45
N GLY A 187 -3.78 -0.16 4.66
CA GLY A 187 -4.75 0.06 3.58
C GLY A 187 -4.31 1.17 2.64
N ALA A 188 -5.04 1.38 1.53
CA ALA A 188 -4.80 2.54 0.64
C ALA A 188 -4.78 3.87 1.41
N ILE A 189 -5.54 3.95 2.50
CA ILE A 189 -5.63 5.12 3.38
C ILE A 189 -4.32 5.33 4.16
N ASP A 190 -3.65 4.26 4.60
CA ASP A 190 -2.32 4.34 5.24
C ASP A 190 -1.23 4.67 4.21
N ALA A 191 -1.34 4.12 2.99
CA ALA A 191 -0.47 4.47 1.87
C ALA A 191 -0.62 5.94 1.42
N LEU A 192 -1.70 6.61 1.85
CA LEU A 192 -2.00 8.03 1.61
C LEU A 192 -1.58 8.96 2.74
N ASN A 193 -0.91 8.44 3.78
CA ASN A 193 -0.09 9.20 4.73
C ASN A 193 1.43 9.14 4.39
N PRO A 194 1.92 9.51 3.19
CA PRO A 194 3.35 9.75 3.00
C PRO A 194 3.78 11.14 3.50
N ILE A 195 2.89 11.91 4.14
CA ILE A 195 3.21 13.20 4.75
C ILE A 195 2.93 13.09 6.26
N ALA A 196 4.01 13.14 7.04
CA ALA A 196 4.06 13.18 8.51
C ALA A 196 3.93 11.85 9.27
N VAL A 197 4.90 10.94 9.07
CA VAL A 197 5.55 10.26 10.21
C VAL A 197 7.06 10.41 10.03
N HIS A 198 7.56 11.64 10.16
CA HIS A 198 8.81 11.75 10.91
C HIS A 198 8.41 11.45 12.36
N PRO A 199 9.08 10.50 13.05
CA PRO A 199 8.96 10.47 14.49
C PRO A 199 9.42 11.85 14.96
N ILE A 200 8.48 12.64 15.48
CA ILE A 200 8.82 13.74 16.36
C ILE A 200 9.54 13.04 17.49
N ALA A 201 10.87 13.15 17.48
CA ALA A 201 11.68 12.84 18.63
C ALA A 201 11.01 13.55 19.81
N GLY A 202 10.54 12.76 20.77
CA GLY A 202 9.87 13.27 21.95
C GLY A 202 10.76 14.30 22.67
N PRO A 203 10.17 15.15 23.52
CA PRO A 203 10.90 16.16 24.26
C PRO A 203 11.67 15.51 25.42
N ASP A 204 12.71 14.75 25.11
CA ASP A 204 13.75 14.29 26.05
C ASP A 204 15.07 15.02 25.76
N ALA A 205 14.99 16.34 25.59
CA ALA A 205 16.16 17.21 25.55
C ALA A 205 16.12 18.20 26.73
N THR A 206 16.09 17.66 27.94
CA THR A 206 16.45 18.38 29.16
C THR A 206 17.52 17.61 29.91
N THR A 207 18.78 17.86 29.55
CA THR A 207 19.85 17.88 30.56
C THR A 207 20.80 19.05 30.32
N ARG A 208 20.65 20.02 31.24
CA ARG A 208 21.66 20.94 31.82
C ARG A 208 22.49 21.84 30.90
N ARG A 209 22.06 23.11 30.92
CA ARG A 209 22.93 24.28 30.97
C ARG A 209 23.37 24.53 32.42
N THR A 210 24.66 24.43 32.69
CA THR A 210 25.47 24.95 33.83
C THR A 210 26.88 24.47 33.48
N ASP A 211 27.78 25.31 32.98
CA ASP A 211 28.47 26.35 33.74
C ASP A 211 28.89 27.56 32.89
N ALA A 212 28.99 28.70 33.55
CA ALA A 212 29.53 29.96 33.04
C ALA A 212 31.07 29.99 33.16
N PRO A 213 31.79 30.76 32.33
CA PRO A 213 33.23 30.96 32.47
C PRO A 213 33.53 32.04 33.51
N ALA A 214 34.59 31.81 34.30
CA ALA A 214 35.35 32.84 34.99
C ALA A 214 36.80 32.77 34.47
#